data_AF-T0G6G4-F1
#
_entry.id   AF-T0G6G4-F1
#
_cell.length_a   1.000
_cell.length_b   1.000
_cell.length_c   1.000
_cell.angle_alpha   90.00
_cell.angle_beta   90.00
_cell.angle_gamma   90.00
#
_symmetry.space_group_name_H-M   'P 1'
#
loop_
_entity.id
_entity.type
_entity.pdbx_description
1 polymer ?
#
loop_
_entity_poly.entity_id
_entity_poly.type
_entity_poly.pdbx_seq_one_letter_code
_entity_poly.pdbx_strand_id
1 'polypeptide(L)' 'MNEAVANIWKDENRRLRSVNNETLSGTKFLWLTNQENFLISKRAFNSLKLNLYKVGKGWQIKEAFRYFWSYSYR' A
#
# COMPACT_ATOMS: atom_id res chain seq x y z
N MET A 1 -7.01 -8.76 -5.27
CA MET A 1 -5.69 -8.11 -5.04
C MET A 1 -5.64 -7.23 -3.79
N ASN A 2 -6.69 -6.44 -3.51
CA ASN A 2 -6.75 -5.57 -2.32
C ASN A 2 -6.65 -6.32 -0.97
N GLU A 3 -7.20 -7.52 -0.89
CA GLU A 3 -7.19 -8.35 0.32
C GLU A 3 -5.77 -8.77 0.74
N ALA A 4 -4.92 -9.15 -0.23
CA ALA A 4 -3.52 -9.50 0.05
C ALA A 4 -2.77 -8.30 0.66
N VAL A 5 -2.95 -7.10 0.11
CA VAL A 5 -2.35 -5.87 0.65
C VAL A 5 -2.93 -5.54 2.04
N ALA A 6 -4.22 -5.76 2.26
CA ALA A 6 -4.86 -5.57 3.56
C ALA A 6 -4.29 -6.50 4.64
N ASN A 7 -4.01 -7.76 4.30
CA ASN A 7 -3.43 -8.74 5.22
C ASN A 7 -1.99 -8.36 5.57
N ILE A 8 -1.17 -8.02 4.56
CA ILE A 8 0.20 -7.54 4.78
C ILE A 8 0.20 -6.27 5.66
N TRP A 9 -0.76 -5.35 5.45
CA TRP A 9 -0.90 -4.15 6.28
C TRP A 9 -1.20 -4.51 7.73
N LYS A 10 -2.13 -5.44 7.97
CA LYS A 10 -2.56 -5.85 9.32
C LYS A 10 -1.39 -6.45 10.10
N ASP A 11 -0.61 -7.32 9.47
CA ASP A 11 0.52 -7.98 10.11
C ASP A 11 1.65 -6.99 10.39
N GLU A 12 1.97 -6.12 9.44
CA GLU A 12 3.02 -5.12 9.61
C GLU A 12 2.62 -4.05 10.64
N ASN A 13 1.36 -3.60 10.63
CA ASN A 13 0.86 -2.64 11.63
C ASN A 13 0.89 -3.25 13.03
N ARG A 14 0.58 -4.54 13.19
CA ARG A 14 0.75 -5.26 14.47
C ARG A 14 2.21 -5.27 14.92
N ARG A 15 3.14 -5.57 14.00
CA ARG A 15 4.59 -5.61 14.27
C ARG A 15 5.16 -4.24 14.65
N LEU A 16 4.67 -3.16 14.05
CA LEU A 16 5.10 -1.81 14.39
C LEU A 16 4.53 -1.37 15.75
N ARG A 17 3.27 -1.68 16.03
CA ARG A 17 2.66 -1.39 17.33
C ARG A 17 3.35 -2.09 18.49
N SER A 18 3.88 -3.30 18.30
CA SER A 18 4.65 -3.99 19.36
C SER A 18 5.96 -3.28 19.74
N VAL A 19 6.46 -2.37 18.90
CA VAL A 19 7.63 -1.53 19.18
C VAL A 19 7.25 -0.06 19.41
N ASN A 20 6.00 0.21 19.80
CA ASN A 20 5.43 1.55 20.01
C ASN A 20 5.54 2.47 18.78
N ASN A 21 5.58 1.89 17.58
CA ASN A 21 5.64 2.64 16.33
C ASN A 21 4.25 2.64 15.67
N GLU A 22 3.66 3.83 15.54
CA GLU A 22 2.31 4.01 14.98
C GLU A 22 2.30 4.49 13.53
N THR A 23 3.43 4.41 12.83
CA THR A 23 3.59 4.93 11.45
C THR A 23 2.53 4.41 10.46
N LEU A 24 2.02 3.18 10.66
CA LEU A 24 0.97 2.58 9.82
C LEU A 24 -0.45 2.74 10.36
N SER A 25 -0.63 3.23 11.58
CA SER A 25 -1.96 3.47 12.17
C SER A 25 -2.76 4.47 11.33
N GLY A 26 -4.03 4.19 11.05
CA GLY A 26 -4.89 5.06 10.24
C GLY A 26 -4.59 5.07 8.73
N THR A 27 -3.53 4.41 8.26
CA THR A 27 -3.14 4.43 6.84
C THR A 27 -3.78 3.35 5.98
N LYS A 28 -4.62 2.46 6.54
CA LYS A 28 -5.20 1.30 5.82
C LYS A 28 -5.80 1.68 4.46
N PHE A 29 -6.61 2.74 4.44
CA PHE A 29 -7.27 3.21 3.22
C PHE A 29 -6.26 3.62 2.15
N LEU A 30 -5.11 4.18 2.55
CA LEU A 30 -4.03 4.57 1.62
C LEU A 30 -3.40 3.37 0.91
N TRP A 31 -3.43 2.18 1.50
CA TRP A 31 -2.88 0.97 0.85
C TRP A 31 -3.91 0.23 -0.01
N LEU A 32 -5.19 0.59 0.11
CA LEU A 32 -6.25 -0.03 -0.70
C LEU A 32 -6.63 0.83 -1.90
N THR A 33 -6.41 2.13 -1.81
CA THR A 33 -6.67 3.11 -2.85
C THR A 33 -5.63 3.03 -3.98
N ASN A 34 -6.07 3.31 -5.21
CA ASN A 34 -5.24 3.30 -6.42
C ASN A 34 -4.48 4.61 -6.58
N GLN A 35 -3.32 4.58 -7.23
CA GLN A 35 -2.41 5.73 -7.31
C GLN A 35 -3.06 7.01 -7.89
N GLU A 36 -4.05 6.87 -8.77
CA GLU A 36 -4.78 7.97 -9.41
C GLU A 36 -5.66 8.77 -8.43
N ASN A 37 -6.10 8.16 -7.34
CA ASN A 37 -7.02 8.78 -6.38
C ASN A 37 -6.31 9.54 -5.24
N PHE A 38 -4.97 9.61 -5.25
CA PHE A 38 -4.21 10.34 -4.22
C PHE A 38 -3.94 11.78 -4.66
N LEU A 39 -4.86 12.70 -4.35
CA LEU A 39 -4.66 14.13 -4.60
C LEU A 39 -3.92 14.86 -3.47
N ILE A 40 -3.95 14.38 -2.21
CA ILE A 40 -3.59 15.23 -1.06
C ILE A 40 -2.25 14.90 -0.38
N SER A 41 -1.56 13.78 -0.65
CA SER A 41 -0.24 13.56 0.00
C SER A 41 0.71 12.59 -0.70
N LYS A 42 0.82 12.65 -2.03
CA LYS A 42 1.71 11.76 -2.81
C LYS A 42 3.15 11.72 -2.27
N ARG A 43 3.68 12.83 -1.73
CA ARG A 43 5.00 12.87 -1.07
C ARG A 43 5.06 12.10 0.25
N ALA A 44 4.10 12.30 1.17
CA ALA A 44 4.08 11.59 2.45
C ALA A 44 3.83 10.09 2.26
N PHE A 45 2.99 9.73 1.29
CA PHE A 45 2.80 8.34 0.92
C PHE A 45 4.05 7.73 0.26
N ASN A 46 4.76 8.51 -0.57
CA ASN A 46 6.02 8.05 -1.16
C ASN A 46 7.12 7.87 -0.10
N SER A 47 7.21 8.73 0.92
CA SER A 47 8.17 8.51 2.02
C SER A 47 7.81 7.28 2.84
N LEU A 48 6.52 7.03 3.12
CA LEU A 48 6.03 5.80 3.74
C LEU A 48 6.38 4.53 2.93
N LYS A 49 6.28 4.60 1.60
CA LYS A 49 6.69 3.52 0.68
C LYS A 49 8.20 3.31 0.64
N LEU A 50 8.98 4.39 0.63
CA LEU A 50 10.44 4.37 0.56
C LEU A 50 11.10 3.75 1.80
N ASN A 51 10.43 3.81 2.96
CA ASN A 51 10.90 3.18 4.21
C ASN A 51 10.82 1.63 4.23
N LEU A 52 10.68 0.98 3.07
CA LEU A 52 10.83 -0.47 2.84
C LEU A 52 9.91 -1.42 3.65
N TYR A 53 8.76 -0.96 4.14
CA TYR A 53 7.77 -1.85 4.77
C TYR A 53 7.21 -2.88 3.76
N LYS A 54 6.91 -4.09 4.23
CA LYS A 54 6.32 -5.18 3.42
C LYS A 54 5.04 -4.73 2.69
N VAL A 55 4.27 -3.85 3.33
CA VAL A 55 3.03 -3.30 2.76
C VAL A 55 3.27 -2.42 1.54
N GLY A 56 4.38 -1.67 1.52
CA GLY A 56 4.75 -0.83 0.38
C GLY A 56 5.11 -1.65 -0.86
N LYS A 57 5.84 -2.75 -0.66
CA LYS A 57 6.17 -3.70 -1.74
C LYS A 57 4.92 -4.41 -2.26
N GLY A 58 4.05 -4.88 -1.37
CA GLY A 58 2.78 -5.50 -1.75
C GLY A 58 1.89 -4.54 -2.56
N TRP A 59 1.83 -3.26 -2.17
CA TRP A 59 1.11 -2.24 -2.92
C TRP A 59 1.71 -1.96 -4.30
N GLN A 60 3.04 -1.88 -4.43
CA GLN A 60 3.68 -1.71 -5.74
C GLN A 60 3.36 -2.87 -6.70
N ILE A 61 3.37 -4.11 -6.19
CA ILE A 61 2.96 -5.28 -6.98
C ILE A 61 1.49 -5.19 -7.36
N LYS A 62 0.59 -4.82 -6.43
CA LYS A 62 -0.83 -4.56 -6.73
C LYS A 62 -0.98 -3.56 -7.89
N GLU A 63 -0.28 -2.44 -7.84
CA GLU A 63 -0.36 -1.41 -8.88
C GLU A 63 0.24 -1.86 -10.21
N ALA A 64 1.36 -2.60 -10.20
CA ALA A 64 1.98 -3.13 -11.42
C ALA A 64 1.06 -4.09 -12.19
N PHE A 65 0.26 -4.87 -11.47
CA PHE A 65 -0.70 -5.81 -12.06
C PHE A 65 -2.03 -5.16 -12.45
N ARG A 66 -2.27 -3.90 -12.09
CA ARG A 66 -3.56 -3.21 -12.31
C ARG A 66 -3.99 -3.20 -13.78
N TYR A 67 -3.05 -3.00 -14.70
CA TYR A 67 -3.32 -2.91 -16.13
C TYR A 67 -3.14 -4.22 -16.88
N PHE A 68 -2.66 -5.27 -16.22
CA PHE A 68 -2.34 -6.52 -16.92
C PHE A 68 -3.60 -7.19 -17.51
N TRP A 69 -4.77 -7.04 -16.87
CA TRP A 69 -6.05 -7.55 -17.37
C TRP A 69 -6.78 -6.54 -18.27
N SER A 70 -6.27 -5.31 -18.38
CA SER A 70 -6.82 -4.28 -19.27
C SER A 70 -6.26 -4.39 -20.69
N TYR A 71 -5.26 -5.26 -20.91
CA TYR A 71 -4.72 -5.52 -22.22
C TYR A 71 -5.69 -6.38 -23.04
N SER A 72 -6.28 -5.79 -24.07
CA SER A 72 -7.12 -6.47 -25.05
C SER A 72 -6.50 -6.28 -26.43
N TYR A 73 -6.28 -7.37 -27.15
CA TYR A 73 -5.80 -7.33 -28.54
C TYR A 73 -7.00 -6.96 -29.42
N ARG A 74 -6.86 -5.89 -30.20
CA ARG A 74 -7.80 -5.51 -31.27
C ARG A 74 -7.25 -5.96 -32.60
#